data_AF-A0A017HM02-F1
#
_entry.id   AF-A0A017HM02-F1
#
_cell.length_a   1.000
_cell.length_b   1.000
_cell.length_c   1.000
_cell.angle_alpha   90.00
_cell.angle_beta   90.00
_cell.angle_gamma   90.00
#
_symmetry.space_group_name_H-M   'P 1'
#
loop_
_entity.id
_entity.type
_entity.pdbx_description
1 polymer ?
#
loop_
_entity_poly.entity_id
_entity_poly.type
_entity_poly.pdbx_seq_one_letter_code
_entity_poly.pdbx_strand_id
1 'polypeptide(L)'
;MALAGDTTALRLCLERLLPPRRDTPIALDLPPLHSARDAAQAVGAVVAAVGRGDLTPLEGKAVVDLIDSYRRILEVTELEERVAELEEALRGRPA
;
A
#
# COMPACT_ATOMS: atom_id res chain seq x y z
N MET A 1 -0.49 2.00 53.97
CA MET A 1 0.29 2.76 52.96
C MET A 1 0.60 1.81 51.81
N ALA A 2 -0.31 1.69 50.84
CA ALA A 2 -0.17 0.85 49.64
C ALA A 2 -1.07 1.39 48.51
N LEU A 3 -1.24 2.71 48.46
CA LEU A 3 -2.15 3.39 47.52
C LEU A 3 -1.42 4.29 46.52
N ALA A 4 -0.09 4.40 46.61
CA ALA A 4 0.74 5.15 45.66
C ALA A 4 1.27 4.19 44.58
N GLY A 5 0.38 3.41 43.95
CA GLY A 5 0.74 2.35 43.00
C GLY A 5 1.79 2.81 42.00
N ASP A 6 2.76 1.93 41.73
CA ASP A 6 3.87 2.21 40.81
C ASP A 6 3.32 2.36 39.39
N THR A 7 3.20 3.60 38.93
CA THR A 7 2.67 3.95 37.62
C THR A 7 3.56 3.44 36.49
N THR A 8 4.85 3.19 36.75
CA THR A 8 5.79 2.60 35.80
C THR A 8 5.50 1.11 35.64
N ALA A 9 5.34 0.39 36.75
CA ALA A 9 4.97 -1.02 36.74
C ALA A 9 3.60 -1.24 36.07
N LEU A 10 2.61 -0.39 36.38
CA LEU A 10 1.29 -0.43 35.76
C LEU A 10 1.35 -0.17 34.24
N ARG A 11 2.14 0.81 33.81
CA ARG A 11 2.35 1.11 32.38
C ARG A 11 3.00 -0.06 31.64
N LEU A 12 4.03 -0.69 32.22
CA LEU A 12 4.66 -1.90 31.67
C LEU A 12 3.66 -3.06 31.56
N CYS A 13 2.80 -3.25 32.56
CA CYS A 13 1.74 -4.25 32.51
C CYS A 13 0.74 -3.93 31.38
N LEU A 14 0.33 -2.68 31.22
CA LEU A 14 -0.61 -2.25 30.18
C LEU A 14 -0.01 -2.38 28.76
N GLU A 15 1.24 -1.99 28.53
CA GLU A 15 1.93 -2.14 27.24
C GLU A 15 2.11 -3.61 26.82
N ARG A 16 2.08 -4.55 27.78
CA ARG A 16 2.17 -5.99 27.54
C ARG A 16 0.81 -6.69 27.43
N LEU A 17 -0.20 -6.22 28.17
CA LEU A 17 -1.57 -6.76 28.16
C LEU A 17 -2.38 -6.24 26.96
N LEU A 18 -2.20 -4.97 26.61
CA LEU A 18 -2.75 -4.36 25.41
C LEU A 18 -1.63 -4.30 24.39
N PRO A 19 -1.55 -5.23 23.42
CA PRO A 19 -0.59 -5.07 22.34
C PRO A 19 -0.80 -3.68 21.71
N PRO A 20 0.27 -2.89 21.48
CA PRO A 20 0.14 -1.64 20.73
C PRO A 20 -0.60 -1.97 19.45
N ARG A 21 -1.60 -1.15 19.06
CA ARG A 21 -2.47 -1.43 17.90
C ARG A 21 -1.60 -1.82 16.71
N ARG A 22 -1.50 -3.12 16.46
CA ARG A 22 -0.84 -3.69 15.28
C ARG A 22 -1.79 -3.43 14.13
N ASP A 23 -1.22 -3.15 12.95
CA ASP A 23 -1.95 -2.82 11.72
C ASP A 23 -3.31 -3.50 11.67
N THR A 24 -4.36 -2.69 11.70
CA THR A 24 -5.73 -3.19 11.61
C THR A 24 -6.05 -3.34 10.12
N PRO A 25 -6.71 -4.42 9.68
CA PRO A 25 -7.15 -4.55 8.30
C PRO A 25 -7.99 -3.34 7.89
N ILE A 26 -7.65 -2.76 6.75
CA ILE A 26 -8.38 -1.64 6.15
C ILE A 26 -9.33 -2.21 5.11
N ALA A 27 -10.61 -1.85 5.20
CA ALA A 27 -11.58 -2.11 4.15
C ALA A 27 -11.58 -0.90 3.19
N LEU A 28 -11.08 -1.10 1.98
CA LEU A 28 -11.06 -0.07 0.95
C LEU A 28 -11.36 -0.71 -0.40
N ASP A 29 -12.41 -0.21 -1.05
CA ASP A 29 -12.73 -0.58 -2.42
C ASP A 29 -11.82 0.20 -3.37
N LEU A 30 -10.92 -0.50 -4.03
CA LEU A 30 -10.03 0.04 -5.06
C LEU A 30 -10.45 -0.45 -6.43
N PRO A 31 -10.38 0.40 -7.48
CA PRO A 31 -10.57 -0.07 -8.84
C PRO A 31 -9.46 -1.07 -9.22
N PRO A 32 -9.73 -1.96 -10.18
CA PRO A 32 -8.70 -2.85 -10.70
C PRO A 32 -7.56 -2.02 -11.32
N LEU A 33 -6.32 -2.45 -11.08
CA LEU A 33 -5.12 -1.76 -11.55
C LEU A 33 -4.63 -2.44 -12.83
N HIS A 34 -4.94 -1.85 -13.99
CA HIS A 34 -4.46 -2.33 -15.29
C HIS A 34 -3.58 -1.32 -16.01
N SER A 35 -3.42 -0.13 -15.46
CA SER A 35 -2.64 0.95 -16.06
C SER A 35 -2.21 1.98 -15.02
N ALA A 36 -1.28 2.85 -15.41
CA ALA A 36 -0.92 4.02 -14.62
C ALA A 36 -2.12 4.97 -14.38
N ARG A 37 -3.09 5.03 -15.31
CA ARG A 37 -4.31 5.80 -15.14
C ARG A 37 -5.17 5.22 -14.01
N ASP A 38 -5.30 3.91 -13.94
CA ASP A 38 -6.09 3.25 -12.90
C ASP A 38 -5.42 3.44 -11.53
N ALA A 39 -4.08 3.36 -11.49
CA ALA A 39 -3.31 3.67 -10.28
C ALA A 39 -3.59 5.11 -9.78
N ALA A 40 -3.65 6.10 -10.69
CA ALA A 40 -3.98 7.46 -10.32
C ALA A 40 -5.43 7.58 -9.77
N GLN A 41 -6.38 6.88 -10.36
CA GLN A 41 -7.76 6.84 -9.85
C GLN A 41 -7.85 6.18 -8.47
N ALA A 42 -7.14 5.07 -8.26
CA ALA A 42 -7.04 4.39 -6.98
C ALA A 42 -6.46 5.30 -5.89
N VAL A 43 -5.36 6.01 -6.19
CA VAL A 43 -4.79 7.01 -5.27
C VAL A 43 -5.79 8.13 -4.96
N GLY A 44 -6.56 8.59 -5.96
CA GLY A 44 -7.64 9.56 -5.76
C GLY A 44 -8.69 9.07 -4.76
N ALA A 45 -9.10 7.80 -4.84
CA ALA A 45 -10.03 7.18 -3.89
C ALA A 45 -9.45 7.13 -2.47
N VAL A 46 -8.16 6.81 -2.32
CA VAL A 46 -7.45 6.84 -1.02
C VAL A 46 -7.43 8.25 -0.45
N VAL A 47 -7.07 9.25 -1.24
CA VAL A 47 -7.03 10.66 -0.80
C VAL A 47 -8.41 11.13 -0.35
N ALA A 48 -9.46 10.76 -1.07
CA ALA A 48 -10.83 11.08 -0.69
C ALA A 48 -11.22 10.40 0.64
N ALA A 49 -10.85 9.14 0.86
CA ALA A 49 -11.11 8.43 2.12
C ALA A 49 -10.38 9.06 3.31
N VAL A 50 -9.13 9.49 3.12
CA VAL A 50 -8.39 10.27 4.14
C VAL A 50 -9.09 11.61 4.43
N GLY A 51 -9.52 12.31 3.38
CA GLY A 51 -10.23 13.59 3.51
C GLY A 51 -11.57 13.50 4.24
N ARG A 52 -12.26 12.34 4.16
CA ARG A 52 -13.49 12.06 4.91
C ARG A 52 -13.25 11.56 6.33
N GLY A 53 -12.02 11.16 6.66
CA GLY A 53 -11.67 10.56 7.95
C GLY A 53 -11.95 9.06 8.05
N ASP A 54 -12.26 8.39 6.94
CA ASP A 54 -12.41 6.92 6.87
C ASP A 54 -11.05 6.22 7.04
N LEU A 55 -9.96 6.89 6.62
CA LEU A 55 -8.58 6.48 6.80
C LEU A 55 -7.78 7.56 7.51
N THR A 56 -6.83 7.13 8.34
CA THR A 56 -5.78 8.03 8.82
C THR A 56 -4.79 8.34 7.69
N PRO A 57 -4.04 9.46 7.78
CA PRO A 57 -2.96 9.75 6.83
C PRO A 57 -1.88 8.65 6.77
N LEU A 58 -1.63 7.95 7.89
CA LEU A 58 -0.66 6.87 7.96
C LEU A 58 -1.14 5.64 7.17
N GLU A 59 -2.40 5.24 7.36
CA GLU A 59 -3.03 4.16 6.61
C GLU A 59 -3.11 4.50 5.11
N GLY A 60 -3.49 5.74 4.78
CA GLY A 60 -3.54 6.20 3.39
C GLY A 60 -2.18 6.12 2.71
N LYS A 61 -1.10 6.53 3.39
CA LYS A 61 0.27 6.38 2.87
C LYS A 61 0.61 4.92 2.59
N ALA A 62 0.31 4.01 3.53
CA ALA A 62 0.60 2.59 3.37
C ALA A 62 -0.11 2.00 2.13
N VAL A 63 -1.37 2.40 1.87
CA VAL A 63 -2.10 1.96 0.68
C VAL A 63 -1.52 2.56 -0.61
N VAL A 64 -1.17 3.85 -0.63
CA VAL A 64 -0.54 4.48 -1.79
C VAL A 64 0.78 3.82 -2.15
N ASP A 65 1.59 3.44 -1.16
CA ASP A 65 2.86 2.74 -1.38
C ASP A 65 2.63 1.36 -2.06
N LEU A 66 1.57 0.63 -1.69
CA LEU A 66 1.18 -0.62 -2.35
C LEU A 66 0.76 -0.40 -3.81
N ILE A 67 -0.04 0.63 -4.08
CA ILE A 67 -0.50 0.97 -5.42
C ILE A 67 0.70 1.35 -6.32
N ASP A 68 1.62 2.16 -5.83
CA ASP A 68 2.80 2.55 -6.62
C ASP A 68 3.73 1.36 -6.87
N SER A 69 3.91 0.46 -5.89
CA SER A 69 4.67 -0.77 -6.10
C SER A 69 4.04 -1.64 -7.19
N TYR A 70 2.71 -1.80 -7.17
CA TYR A 70 2.02 -2.58 -8.20
C TYR A 70 2.17 -1.94 -9.58
N ARG A 71 1.98 -0.61 -9.70
CA ARG A 71 2.16 0.12 -10.96
C ARG A 71 3.56 -0.09 -11.55
N ARG A 72 4.61 -0.03 -10.72
CA ARG A 72 5.99 -0.24 -11.18
C ARG A 72 6.20 -1.66 -11.70
N ILE A 73 5.62 -2.67 -11.04
CA ILE A 73 5.69 -4.07 -11.50
C ILE A 73 5.00 -4.21 -12.85
N LEU A 74 3.80 -3.65 -13.00
CA LEU A 74 3.06 -3.66 -14.26
C LEU A 74 3.88 -3.03 -15.41
N GLU A 75 4.48 -1.86 -15.18
CA GLU A 75 5.31 -1.19 -16.19
C GLU A 75 6.52 -2.03 -16.60
N VAL A 76 7.15 -2.74 -15.66
CA VAL A 76 8.26 -3.64 -15.97
C VAL A 76 7.78 -4.81 -16.83
N THR A 77 6.66 -5.45 -16.47
CA THR A 77 6.09 -6.56 -17.24
C THR A 77 5.70 -6.13 -18.66
N GLU A 78 5.07 -4.97 -18.83
CA GLU A 78 4.73 -4.44 -20.15
C GLU A 78 5.96 -4.16 -21.01
N LEU A 79 7.04 -3.64 -20.40
CA LEU A 79 8.29 -3.40 -21.11
C LEU A 79 8.98 -4.71 -21.49
N GLU A 80 8.99 -5.71 -20.61
CA GLU A 80 9.54 -7.04 -20.90
C GLU A 80 8.82 -7.68 -22.10
N GLU A 81 7.49 -7.63 -22.14
CA GLU A 81 6.69 -8.14 -23.26
C GLU A 81 7.04 -7.42 -24.56
N ARG A 82 7.06 -6.08 -24.55
CA ARG A 82 7.38 -5.29 -25.76
C ARG A 82 8.79 -5.50 -26.25
N VAL A 83 9.76 -5.68 -25.35
CA VAL A 83 11.15 -5.99 -25.74
C VAL A 83 11.21 -7.37 -26.39
N ALA A 84 10.56 -8.38 -25.82
CA ALA A 84 10.52 -9.72 -26.40
C ALA A 84 9.90 -9.72 -27.81
N GLU A 85 8.79 -9.00 -28.01
CA GLU A 85 8.16 -8.85 -29.33
C GLU A 85 9.09 -8.20 -30.35
N LEU A 86 9.81 -7.15 -29.94
CA LEU A 86 10.78 -6.47 -30.80
C LEU A 86 11.97 -7.37 -31.15
N GLU A 87 12.50 -8.11 -30.19
CA GLU A 87 13.61 -9.04 -30.41
C GLU A 87 13.23 -10.15 -31.41
N GLU A 88 12.02 -10.72 -31.29
CA GLU A 88 11.51 -11.71 -32.23
C GLU A 88 11.28 -11.09 -33.63
N ALA A 89 10.72 -9.89 -33.71
CA ALA A 89 10.54 -9.19 -34.99
C ALA A 89 11.87 -8.89 -35.70
N LEU A 90 12.92 -8.56 -34.94
CA LEU A 90 14.28 -8.37 -35.48
C LEU A 90 14.89 -9.69 -35.96
N ARG A 91 14.67 -10.82 -35.27
CA ARG A 91 15.12 -12.15 -35.71
C ARG A 91 14.47 -12.58 -37.03
N GLY A 92 13.21 -12.19 -37.25
CA GLY A 92 12.44 -12.53 -38.45
C GLY A 92 12.72 -11.67 -39.69
N ARG A 93 13.50 -10.59 -39.60
CA ARG A 93 13.81 -9.72 -40.74
C ARG A 93 14.91 -10.31 -41.62
N PRO A 94 14.64 -10.67 -42.90
CA PRO A 94 15.70 -10.99 -43.84
C PRO A 94 16.55 -9.74 -44.13
N ALA A 95 17.85 -9.97 -44.38
CA ALA A 95 18.87 -8.95 -44.66
C ALA A 95 18.56 -8.08 -45.87
#